data_AF-A0A534QZA9-F1
#
_entry.id   AF-A0A534QZA9-F1
#
_cell.length_a   1.000
_cell.length_b   1.000
_cell.length_c   1.000
_cell.angle_alpha   90.00
_cell.angle_beta   90.00
_cell.angle_gamma   90.00
#
_symmetry.space_group_name_H-M   'P 1'
#
loop_
_entity.id
_entity.type
_entity.pdbx_description
1 polymer ?
#
loop_
_entity_poly.entity_id
_entity_poly.type
_entity_poly.pdbx_seq_one_letter_code
_entity_poly.pdbx_strand_id
1 'polypeptide(L)' 'MAGGGDTPALVAAVSEAGGLGSVGAAYLTGEQIVAAARQVRALTERPFAINRWRPRPPGAGGRAHGSSRRR' A
#
# COMPACT_ATOMS: atom_id res chain seq x y z
N MET A 1 4.25 6.24 -4.32
CA MET A 1 3.67 7.34 -3.53
C MET A 1 2.27 7.63 -4.05
N ALA A 2 1.25 7.32 -3.26
CA ALA A 2 -0.14 7.50 -3.71
C ALA A 2 -0.36 8.93 -4.24
N GLY A 3 -0.99 9.04 -5.41
CA GLY A 3 -1.06 10.30 -6.17
C GLY A 3 -0.14 10.36 -7.40
N GLY A 4 0.43 9.24 -7.83
CA GLY A 4 1.08 9.11 -9.15
C GLY A 4 2.61 9.14 -9.15
N GLY A 5 3.25 9.23 -7.97
CA GLY A 5 4.72 9.19 -7.86
C GLY A 5 5.34 7.79 -8.00
N ASP A 6 4.54 6.72 -8.01
CA ASP A 6 4.93 5.31 -8.17
C ASP A 6 4.48 4.76 -9.53
N THR A 7 5.13 5.18 -10.61
CA THR A 7 4.87 4.58 -11.92
C THR A 7 5.22 3.09 -11.92
N PRO A 8 4.54 2.23 -12.73
CA PRO A 8 4.87 0.81 -12.81
C PRO A 8 6.34 0.55 -13.17
N ALA A 9 6.92 1.39 -14.04
CA ALA A 9 8.33 1.31 -14.42
C ALA A 9 9.28 1.59 -13.24
N LEU A 10 8.98 2.58 -12.41
CA LEU A 10 9.76 2.86 -11.20
C LEU A 10 9.69 1.69 -10.21
N VAL A 11 8.49 1.16 -9.97
CA VAL A 11 8.29 0.03 -9.06
C VAL A 11 9.07 -1.19 -9.53
N ALA A 12 8.98 -1.52 -10.83
CA ALA A 12 9.72 -2.63 -11.42
C ALA A 12 11.23 -2.43 -11.34
N ALA A 13 11.74 -1.25 -11.68
CA ALA A 13 13.16 -0.95 -11.62
C ALA A 13 13.75 -1.09 -10.22
N VAL A 14 13.03 -0.66 -9.18
CA VAL A 14 13.47 -0.84 -7.78
C VAL A 14 13.51 -2.33 -7.40
N SER A 15 12.50 -3.11 -7.80
CA SER A 15 12.48 -4.55 -7.57
C SER A 15 13.62 -5.27 -8.30
N GLU A 16 13.90 -4.90 -9.55
CA GLU A 16 15.01 -5.45 -10.35
C GLU A 16 16.39 -5.06 -9.82
N ALA A 17 16.52 -3.88 -9.20
CA ALA A 17 17.74 -3.47 -8.49
C ALA A 17 17.97 -4.23 -7.16
N GLY A 18 17.05 -5.13 -6.77
CA GLY A 18 17.12 -5.89 -5.51
C GLY A 18 16.47 -5.21 -4.32
N GLY A 19 15.81 -4.07 -4.52
CA GLY A 19 14.95 -3.43 -3.53
C GLY A 19 13.53 -3.98 -3.54
N LEU A 20 12.63 -3.31 -2.80
CA LEU A 20 11.20 -3.61 -2.80
C LEU A 20 10.42 -2.42 -3.35
N GLY A 21 10.08 -2.48 -4.65
CA GLY A 21 9.19 -1.49 -5.25
C GLY A 21 7.79 -1.53 -4.62
N SER A 22 7.09 -0.39 -4.58
CA SER A 22 5.77 -0.29 -3.95
C SER A 22 4.79 0.62 -4.68
N VAL A 23 3.57 0.12 -4.89
CA VAL A 23 2.44 0.88 -5.43
C VAL A 23 1.63 1.51 -4.29
N GLY A 24 1.38 2.82 -4.36
CA GLY A 24 0.55 3.58 -3.44
C GLY A 24 -0.92 3.55 -3.86
N ALA A 25 -1.68 2.63 -3.26
CA ALA A 25 -3.09 2.40 -3.55
C ALA A 25 -4.07 3.13 -2.61
N ALA A 26 -3.64 4.24 -1.99
CA ALA A 26 -4.48 4.98 -1.04
C ALA A 26 -5.79 5.50 -1.65
N TYR A 27 -5.76 5.84 -2.93
CA TYR A 27 -6.86 6.46 -3.67
C TYR A 27 -7.40 5.57 -4.80
N LEU A 28 -6.91 4.33 -4.90
CA LEU A 28 -7.28 3.42 -5.98
C LEU A 28 -8.47 2.55 -5.59
N THR A 29 -9.36 2.30 -6.54
CA THR A 29 -10.38 1.25 -6.43
C THR A 29 -9.75 -0.14 -6.50
N GLY A 30 -10.50 -1.18 -6.12
CA GLY A 30 -10.02 -2.57 -6.22
C GLY A 30 -9.60 -2.96 -7.64
N GLU A 31 -10.36 -2.55 -8.65
CA GLU A 31 -10.03 -2.81 -10.06
C GLU A 31 -8.76 -2.08 -10.50
N GLN A 32 -8.60 -0.82 -10.08
CA GLN A 32 -7.39 -0.05 -10.36
C GLN A 32 -6.15 -0.65 -9.70
N ILE A 33 -6.27 -1.21 -8.48
CA ILE A 33 -5.18 -1.95 -7.83
C ILE A 33 -4.77 -3.17 -8.65
N VAL A 34 -5.75 -3.95 -9.14
CA VAL A 34 -5.47 -5.12 -9.99
C VAL A 34 -4.82 -4.72 -11.30
N ALA A 35 -5.29 -3.63 -11.94
CA ALA A 35 -4.69 -3.10 -13.16
C ALA A 35 -3.24 -2.64 -12.93
N ALA A 36 -2.97 -1.88 -11.88
CA ALA A 36 -1.62 -1.45 -11.51
C ALA A 36 -0.69 -2.64 -11.22
N ALA A 37 -1.19 -3.65 -10.49
CA ALA A 37 -0.43 -4.88 -10.23
C ALA A 37 -0.06 -5.64 -11.51
N ARG A 38 -0.99 -5.71 -12.48
CA ARG A 38 -0.73 -6.31 -13.80
C ARG A 38 0.32 -5.53 -14.59
N GLN A 39 0.27 -4.21 -14.56
CA GLN A 39 1.26 -3.36 -15.23
C GLN A 39 2.66 -3.56 -14.65
N VAL A 40 2.80 -3.65 -13.32
CA VAL A 40 4.09 -3.97 -12.68
C VAL A 40 4.54 -5.38 -13.04
N ARG A 41 3.63 -6.37 -12.97
CA ARG A 41 3.92 -7.77 -13.32
C ARG A 41 4.36 -7.98 -14.77
N ALA A 42 3.93 -7.13 -15.69
CA ALA A 42 4.39 -7.18 -17.07
C ALA A 42 5.86 -6.75 -17.25
N LEU A 43 6.44 -6.09 -16.24
CA LEU A 43 7.81 -5.53 -16.29
C LEU A 43 8.81 -6.26 -15.38
N THR A 44 8.34 -7.04 -14.40
CA THR A 44 9.19 -7.73 -13.43
C THR A 44 8.53 -9.01 -12.91
N GLU A 45 9.33 -10.07 -12.75
CA GLU A 45 8.95 -11.28 -12.02
C GLU A 45 9.27 -11.18 -10.52
N ARG A 46 10.13 -10.23 -10.12
CA ARG A 46 10.55 -10.04 -8.74
C ARG A 46 9.41 -9.50 -7.84
N PRO A 47 9.46 -9.77 -6.52
CA PRO A 47 8.45 -9.29 -5.58
C PRO A 47 8.32 -7.76 -5.57
N PHE A 48 7.10 -7.27 -5.35
CA PHE A 48 6.77 -5.86 -5.12
C PHE A 48 5.61 -5.74 -4.13
N ALA A 49 5.43 -4.56 -3.54
CA ALA A 49 4.41 -4.28 -2.55
C ALA A 49 3.26 -3.42 -3.10
N ILE A 50 2.10 -3.51 -2.45
CA ILE A 50 0.96 -2.61 -2.66
C ILE A 50 0.51 -2.07 -1.30
N ASN A 51 0.61 -0.76 -1.12
CA ASN A 51 0.22 -0.06 0.11
C ASN A 51 -1.20 0.53 -0.02
N ARG A 52 -2.15 0.08 0.81
CA ARG A 52 -3.54 0.59 0.84
C ARG A 52 -3.97 0.98 2.25
N TRP A 53 -4.86 1.96 2.36
CA TRP A 53 -5.55 2.24 3.61
C TRP A 53 -6.71 1.27 3.81
N ARG A 54 -6.91 0.83 5.06
CA ARG A 54 -8.10 0.10 5.48
C ARG A 54 -9.00 1.06 6.25
N PRO A 55 -10.15 1.48 5.70
CA PRO A 55 -11.09 2.31 6.43
C PRO A 55 -11.56 1.61 7.70
N ARG A 56 -11.64 2.37 8.80
CA ARG A 56 -12.20 1.87 10.04
C ARG A 56 -13.72 1.90 9.95
N PRO A 57 -14.44 0.82 10.31
CA PRO A 57 -15.89 0.88 10.39
C PRO A 57 -16.34 1.93 11.43
N PRO A 58 -17.44 2.68 11.15
CA PRO A 58 -18.03 3.57 12.14
C PRO A 58 -18.40 2.80 13.42
N GLY A 59 -18.15 3.39 14.59
CA GLY A 59 -18.55 2.80 15.88
C GLY A 59 -17.57 1.81 16.52
N ALA A 60 -16.42 1.51 15.91
CA ALA A 60 -15.38 0.70 16.55
C ALA A 60 -14.71 1.50 17.69
N GLY A 61 -15.34 1.61 18.87
CA GLY A 61 -14.76 2.28 20.04
C GLY A 61 -13.38 1.71 20.38
N GLY A 62 -12.34 2.55 20.42
CA GLY A 62 -11.04 2.13 20.91
C GLY A 62 -11.16 1.83 22.39
N ARG A 63 -10.70 0.64 22.83
CA ARG A 63 -10.47 0.43 24.26
C ARG A 63 -9.47 1.50 24.71
N ALA A 64 -9.97 2.50 25.43
CA ALA A 64 -9.11 3.45 26.11
C ALA A 64 -8.15 2.62 26.97
N HIS A 65 -6.85 2.69 26.67
CA HIS A 65 -5.85 2.19 27.60
C HIS A 65 -6.04 3.00 28.88
N GLY A 66 -6.69 2.38 29.87
CA GLY A 66 -6.97 3.01 31.15
C GLY A 66 -5.66 3.41 31.78
N SER A 67 -5.36 4.70 31.75
CA SER A 67 -4.33 5.30 32.59
C SER A 67 -4.80 5.14 34.03
N SER A 68 -4.32 4.10 34.71
CA SER A 68 -4.45 3.96 36.15
C SER A 68 -3.67 5.10 36.81
N ARG A 69 -4.35 6.23 37.05
CA ARG A 69 -3.91 7.19 38.06
C ARG A 69 -4.05 6.50 39.41
N ARG A 70 -2.99 5.83 39.86
CA ARG A 70 -2.83 5.48 41.26
C ARG A 70 -2.63 6.79 42.02
N ARG A 71 -3.54 7.06 42.95
CA ARG A 71 -3.35 7.99 44.06
C ARG A 71 -2.31 7.41 45.01
#